data_AF-A0A838USJ3-F1
#
_entry.id   AF-A0A838USJ3-F1
#
_cell.length_a   1.000
_cell.length_b   1.000
_cell.length_c   1.000
_cell.angle_alpha   90.00
_cell.angle_beta   90.00
_cell.angle_gamma   90.00
#
_symmetry.space_group_name_H-M   'P 1'
#
loop_
_entity.id
_entity.type
_entity.pdbx_description
1 polymer ?
#
loop_
_entity_poly.entity_id
_entity_poly.type
_entity_poly.pdbx_seq_one_letter_code
_entity_poly.pdbx_strand_id
1 'polypeptide(L)'
;MSKFWRTLFHGPVLAALTVGSYLGLARWQHQTVQGLVVATLILVVTGIEALWFVIRWFSPLGGWFGDVDQEQALLRALERELSRSLRQGWHLTVVGVLGTWRLRLPDVRAKLRLSDIVIRGRGGHLIILMTDTEIEQGQFVMERMAQHLPIRAVALTDEHAVPAGMALVGIGSRYRNQEATADAPTIALLRGLQLGLFRARARRVPGAAAPVVQVGAAAMVQANASATERPLLDLTRRVA
;
A
#
# COMPACT_ATOMS: atom_id res chain seq x y z
N MET A 1 8.46 -5.73 22.09
CA MET A 1 9.45 -6.29 21.14
C MET A 1 8.73 -7.16 20.14
N SER A 2 8.76 -6.78 18.87
CA SER A 2 7.88 -7.27 17.80
C SER A 2 8.16 -8.74 17.45
N LYS A 3 7.10 -9.48 17.11
CA LYS A 3 7.16 -10.87 16.58
C LYS A 3 8.17 -11.05 15.43
N PHE A 4 8.48 -9.96 14.72
CA PHE A 4 9.50 -9.89 13.67
C PHE A 4 10.88 -10.36 14.13
N TRP A 5 11.35 -9.90 15.30
CA TRP A 5 12.64 -10.33 15.85
C TRP A 5 12.64 -11.79 16.30
N ARG A 6 11.51 -12.31 16.78
CA ARG A 6 11.38 -13.74 17.11
C ARG A 6 11.48 -14.62 15.87
N THR A 7 10.85 -14.28 14.76
CA THR A 7 10.99 -15.04 13.51
C THR A 7 12.37 -14.92 12.87
N LEU A 8 12.97 -13.72 12.91
CA LEU A 8 14.27 -13.45 12.30
C LEU A 8 15.45 -14.05 13.08
N PHE A 9 15.30 -14.26 14.40
CA PHE A 9 16.26 -15.02 15.20
C PHE A 9 15.93 -16.51 15.29
N HIS A 10 14.66 -16.91 15.42
CA HIS A 10 14.32 -18.34 15.54
C HIS A 10 14.48 -19.09 14.24
N GLY A 11 14.23 -18.48 13.08
CA GLY A 11 14.44 -19.11 11.77
C GLY A 11 15.88 -19.57 11.54
N PRO A 12 16.89 -18.67 11.56
CA PRO A 12 18.28 -19.05 11.39
C PRO A 12 18.83 -19.86 12.56
N VAL A 13 18.35 -19.69 13.80
CA VAL A 13 18.76 -20.54 14.94
C VAL A 13 18.20 -21.96 14.82
N LEU A 14 16.93 -22.12 14.42
CA LEU A 14 16.35 -23.45 14.14
C LEU A 14 16.99 -24.09 12.93
N ALA A 15 17.32 -23.32 11.89
CA ALA A 15 18.09 -23.79 10.74
C ALA A 15 19.50 -24.21 11.14
N ALA A 16 20.21 -23.42 11.94
CA ALA A 16 21.54 -23.75 12.45
C ALA A 16 21.51 -24.97 13.38
N LEU A 17 20.48 -25.12 14.21
CA LEU A 17 20.27 -26.30 15.05
C LEU A 17 19.93 -27.53 14.22
N THR A 18 19.05 -27.45 13.22
CA THR A 18 18.74 -28.58 12.34
C THR A 18 19.94 -28.98 11.49
N VAL A 19 20.63 -28.02 10.88
CA VAL A 19 21.86 -28.27 10.11
C VAL A 19 22.97 -28.81 11.01
N GLY A 20 23.16 -28.25 12.21
CA GLY A 20 24.15 -28.72 13.18
C GLY A 20 23.85 -30.13 13.71
N SER A 21 22.59 -30.43 14.02
CA SER A 21 22.14 -31.76 14.44
C SER A 21 22.32 -32.78 13.32
N TYR A 22 21.98 -32.38 12.09
CA TYR A 22 22.09 -33.21 10.90
C TYR A 22 23.56 -33.47 10.52
N LEU A 23 24.43 -32.47 10.60
CA LEU A 23 25.87 -32.62 10.41
C LEU A 23 26.50 -33.49 11.50
N GLY A 24 26.03 -33.41 12.75
CA GLY A 24 26.42 -34.31 13.83
C GLY A 24 26.06 -35.77 13.55
N LEU A 25 24.83 -36.02 13.09
CA LEU A 25 24.35 -37.34 12.65
C LEU A 25 25.10 -37.86 11.41
N ALA A 26 25.38 -36.98 10.44
CA ALA A 26 26.14 -37.30 9.24
C ALA A 26 27.62 -37.59 9.56
N ARG A 27 28.18 -36.95 10.60
CA ARG A 27 29.54 -37.24 11.08
C ARG A 27 29.66 -38.64 11.68
N TRP A 28 28.55 -39.17 12.20
CA TRP A 28 28.46 -40.50 12.79
C TRP A 28 28.29 -41.62 11.75
N GLN A 29 27.82 -41.31 10.54
CA GLN A 29 27.73 -42.24 9.41
C GLN A 29 28.94 -42.12 8.46
N HIS A 30 29.43 -43.27 7.98
CA HIS A 30 30.70 -43.45 7.25
C HIS A 30 31.00 -42.41 6.14
N GLN A 31 32.31 -42.10 6.03
CA GLN A 31 32.93 -41.01 5.24
C GLN A 31 32.55 -40.95 3.75
N THR A 32 32.05 -42.03 3.15
CA THR A 32 31.67 -42.07 1.72
C THR A 32 30.33 -41.39 1.43
N VAL A 33 29.44 -41.25 2.42
CA VAL A 33 28.12 -40.62 2.24
C VAL A 33 28.17 -39.10 2.48
N GLN A 34 29.17 -38.62 3.22
CA GLN A 34 29.29 -37.21 3.61
C GLN A 34 29.50 -36.25 2.44
N GLY A 35 30.31 -36.64 1.44
CA GLY A 35 30.56 -35.80 0.27
C GLY A 35 29.29 -35.57 -0.57
N LEU A 36 28.52 -36.63 -0.79
CA LEU A 36 27.27 -36.57 -1.55
C LEU A 36 26.18 -35.78 -0.82
N VAL A 37 26.13 -35.91 0.51
CA VAL A 37 25.17 -35.21 1.36
C VAL A 37 25.49 -33.72 1.47
N VAL A 38 26.75 -33.32 1.61
CA VAL A 38 27.14 -31.90 1.61
C VAL A 38 26.88 -31.28 0.23
N ALA A 39 27.20 -31.98 -0.85
CA ALA A 39 26.93 -31.52 -2.20
C ALA A 39 25.43 -31.32 -2.46
N THR A 40 24.58 -32.26 -2.03
CA THR A 40 23.12 -32.12 -2.15
C THR A 40 22.57 -31.02 -1.27
N LEU A 41 23.10 -30.81 -0.06
CA LEU A 41 22.67 -29.71 0.81
C LEU A 41 22.98 -28.35 0.19
N ILE A 42 24.21 -28.16 -0.32
CA ILE A 42 24.59 -26.93 -1.04
C ILE A 42 23.68 -26.72 -2.23
N LEU A 43 23.42 -27.76 -3.03
CA LEU A 43 22.59 -27.70 -4.22
C LEU A 43 21.13 -27.36 -3.89
N VAL A 44 20.59 -27.89 -2.78
CA VAL A 44 19.25 -27.55 -2.27
C VAL A 44 19.20 -26.11 -1.77
N VAL A 45 20.19 -25.63 -1.03
CA VAL A 45 20.22 -24.23 -0.57
C VAL A 45 20.31 -23.27 -1.76
N THR A 46 21.22 -23.51 -2.71
CA THR A 46 21.29 -22.71 -3.94
C THR A 46 20.04 -22.85 -4.80
N GLY A 47 19.41 -24.02 -4.81
CA GLY A 47 18.17 -24.27 -5.53
C GLY A 47 16.98 -23.52 -4.93
N ILE A 48 16.90 -23.45 -3.60
CA ILE A 48 15.88 -22.66 -2.88
C ILE A 48 16.13 -21.17 -3.11
N GLU A 49 17.37 -20.68 -3.05
CA GLU A 49 17.67 -19.28 -3.36
C GLU A 49 17.40 -18.94 -4.82
N ALA A 50 17.74 -19.82 -5.76
CA ALA A 50 17.42 -19.66 -7.18
C ALA A 50 15.90 -19.69 -7.42
N LEU A 51 15.17 -20.59 -6.73
CA LEU A 51 13.71 -20.62 -6.77
C LEU A 51 13.12 -19.32 -6.19
N TRP A 52 13.71 -18.78 -5.13
CA TRP A 52 13.32 -17.47 -4.59
C TRP A 52 13.66 -16.35 -5.57
N PHE A 53 14.82 -16.38 -6.23
CA PHE A 53 15.16 -15.42 -7.26
C PHE A 53 14.18 -15.47 -8.43
N VAL A 54 13.79 -16.68 -8.86
CA VAL A 54 12.79 -16.91 -9.92
C VAL A 54 11.40 -16.43 -9.48
N ILE A 55 10.95 -16.73 -8.26
CA ILE A 55 9.67 -16.22 -7.73
C ILE A 55 9.70 -14.69 -7.66
N ARG A 56 10.82 -14.09 -7.24
CA ARG A 56 11.02 -12.64 -7.22
C ARG A 56 11.10 -12.05 -8.63
N TRP A 57 11.62 -12.79 -9.61
CA TRP A 57 11.72 -12.40 -11.02
C TRP A 57 10.38 -12.52 -11.76
N PHE A 58 9.51 -13.43 -11.34
CA PHE A 58 8.11 -13.52 -11.78
C PHE A 58 7.17 -12.58 -11.00
N SER A 59 7.63 -11.96 -9.92
CA SER A 59 6.92 -10.92 -9.16
C SER A 59 6.42 -9.70 -9.98
N PRO A 60 7.06 -9.25 -11.08
CA PRO A 60 6.52 -8.20 -11.95
C PRO A 60 5.17 -8.58 -12.60
N LEU A 61 4.86 -9.88 -12.71
CA LEU A 61 3.63 -10.40 -13.32
C LEU A 61 2.48 -10.59 -12.32
N GLY A 62 2.74 -10.48 -11.02
CA GLY A 62 1.72 -10.59 -9.99
C GLY A 62 2.02 -9.67 -8.83
N GLY A 63 1.29 -8.56 -8.72
CA GLY A 63 1.22 -7.71 -7.51
C GLY A 63 0.64 -8.42 -6.28
N TRP A 64 1.06 -9.67 -6.03
CA TRP A 64 0.58 -10.58 -5.00
C TRP A 64 1.42 -10.53 -3.72
N PHE A 65 2.69 -10.12 -3.81
CA PHE A 65 3.54 -9.86 -2.64
C PHE A 65 3.81 -8.36 -2.52
N GLY A 66 2.80 -7.62 -2.06
CA GLY A 66 2.94 -6.22 -1.68
C GLY A 66 3.76 -6.12 -0.41
N ASP A 67 5.05 -5.85 -0.57
CA ASP A 67 6.04 -5.53 0.45
C ASP A 67 5.47 -4.59 1.52
N VAL A 68 5.67 -4.95 2.80
CA VAL A 68 5.46 -4.04 3.94
C VAL A 68 6.26 -2.75 3.73
N ASP A 69 7.40 -2.83 3.04
CA ASP A 69 8.26 -1.71 2.72
C ASP A 69 7.62 -0.73 1.73
N GLN A 70 6.81 -1.22 0.78
CA GLN A 70 6.11 -0.36 -0.17
C GLN A 70 4.95 0.40 0.49
N GLU A 71 4.25 -0.25 1.42
CA GLU A 71 3.21 0.39 2.24
C GLU A 71 3.81 1.45 3.17
N GLN A 72 4.96 1.17 3.79
CA GLN A 72 5.67 2.16 4.59
C GLN A 72 6.22 3.31 3.73
N ALA A 73 6.74 3.04 2.54
CA ALA A 73 7.20 4.07 1.61
C ALA A 73 6.04 4.97 1.17
N LEU A 74 4.85 4.39 0.94
CA LEU A 74 3.63 5.12 0.63
C LEU A 74 3.25 6.06 1.77
N LEU A 75 3.20 5.55 3.00
CA LEU A 75 2.85 6.35 4.17
C LEU A 75 3.83 7.50 4.38
N ARG A 76 5.15 7.24 4.27
CA ARG A 76 6.19 8.27 4.41
C ARG A 76 6.10 9.35 3.32
N ALA A 77 5.81 8.97 2.07
CA ALA A 77 5.67 9.93 0.97
C ALA A 77 4.44 10.81 1.17
N LEU A 78 3.31 10.20 1.55
CA LEU A 78 2.06 10.91 1.79
C LEU A 78 2.18 11.85 3.00
N GLU A 79 2.75 11.37 4.10
CA GLU A 79 3.00 12.17 5.30
C GLU A 79 3.92 13.36 5.01
N ARG A 80 4.97 13.16 4.21
CA ARG A 80 5.89 14.23 3.84
C ARG A 80 5.20 15.32 3.03
N GLU A 81 4.50 14.98 1.96
CA GLU A 81 3.86 15.98 1.10
C GLU A 81 2.69 16.67 1.81
N LEU A 82 1.92 15.91 2.60
CA LEU A 82 0.81 16.47 3.36
C LEU A 82 1.30 17.39 4.49
N SER A 83 2.37 17.02 5.20
CA SER A 83 3.00 17.90 6.19
C SER A 83 3.57 19.16 5.55
N ARG A 84 4.17 19.02 4.36
CA ARG A 84 4.68 20.15 3.58
C ARG A 84 3.55 21.10 3.20
N SER A 85 2.48 20.59 2.61
CA SER A 85 1.29 21.36 2.22
C SER A 85 0.68 22.09 3.42
N LEU A 86 0.41 21.39 4.53
CA LEU A 86 -0.21 21.97 5.71
C LEU A 86 0.67 23.04 6.40
N ARG A 87 2.00 22.91 6.36
CA ARG A 87 2.92 23.87 6.99
C ARG A 87 3.27 25.05 6.09
N GLN A 88 3.44 24.81 4.79
CA GLN A 88 3.91 25.81 3.83
C GLN A 88 2.75 26.48 3.07
N GLY A 89 1.52 26.00 3.24
CA GLY A 89 0.33 26.53 2.56
C GLY A 89 0.31 26.21 1.06
N TRP A 90 0.94 25.11 0.65
CA TRP A 90 1.00 24.71 -0.75
C TRP A 90 -0.21 23.86 -1.12
N HIS A 91 -0.73 24.05 -2.32
CA HIS A 91 -1.87 23.28 -2.81
C HIS A 91 -1.48 21.82 -3.02
N LEU A 92 -2.27 20.91 -2.47
CA LEU A 92 -2.05 19.48 -2.60
C LEU A 92 -3.40 18.78 -2.78
N THR A 93 -3.67 18.39 -4.02
CA THR A 93 -4.81 17.54 -4.31
C THR A 93 -4.38 16.07 -4.20
N VAL A 94 -5.04 15.32 -3.33
CA VAL A 94 -4.82 13.88 -3.18
C VAL A 94 -5.96 13.12 -3.81
N VAL A 95 -5.62 12.17 -4.67
CA VAL A 95 -6.58 11.39 -5.43
C VAL A 95 -6.44 9.91 -5.13
N GLY A 96 -7.54 9.28 -4.73
CA GLY A 96 -7.71 7.84 -4.75
C GLY A 96 -8.31 7.40 -6.08
N VAL A 97 -7.65 6.47 -6.77
CA VAL A 97 -8.15 5.87 -8.02
C VAL A 97 -8.33 4.38 -7.82
N LEU A 98 -9.50 3.86 -8.15
CA LEU A 98 -9.74 2.42 -8.24
C LEU A 98 -9.65 1.99 -9.71
N GLY A 99 -8.59 1.28 -10.06
CA GLY A 99 -8.39 0.74 -11.41
C GLY A 99 -9.10 -0.58 -11.65
N THR A 100 -9.16 -0.97 -12.92
CA THR A 100 -9.31 -2.40 -13.28
C THR A 100 -7.96 -3.10 -13.18
N TRP A 101 -7.96 -4.43 -13.22
CA TRP A 101 -6.71 -5.22 -13.21
C TRP A 101 -5.76 -4.90 -14.39
N ARG A 102 -6.28 -4.30 -15.47
CA ARG A 102 -5.51 -3.87 -16.65
C ARG A 102 -4.83 -2.52 -16.49
N LEU A 103 -5.13 -1.76 -15.43
CA LEU A 103 -4.58 -0.41 -15.25
C LEU A 103 -3.10 -0.51 -14.84
N ARG A 104 -2.20 -0.10 -15.73
CA ARG A 104 -0.76 -0.09 -15.48
C ARG A 104 -0.33 1.27 -14.94
N LEU A 105 0.64 1.24 -14.00
CA LEU A 105 1.22 2.45 -13.41
C LEU A 105 1.85 3.39 -14.46
N PRO A 106 2.58 2.90 -15.48
CA PRO A 106 3.18 3.77 -16.51
C PRO A 106 2.13 4.55 -17.32
N ASP A 107 0.98 3.93 -17.61
CA ASP A 107 -0.09 4.57 -18.39
C ASP A 107 -0.70 5.75 -17.62
N VAL A 108 -0.83 5.61 -16.30
CA VAL A 108 -1.30 6.66 -15.39
C VAL A 108 -0.24 7.77 -15.29
N ARG A 109 1.03 7.40 -15.09
CA ARG A 109 2.14 8.35 -14.96
C ARG A 109 2.35 9.18 -16.23
N ALA A 110 2.11 8.60 -17.41
CA ALA A 110 2.21 9.30 -18.68
C ALA A 110 1.14 10.39 -18.88
N LYS A 111 0.08 10.40 -18.07
CA LYS A 111 -1.00 11.40 -18.12
C LYS A 111 -0.89 12.48 -17.06
N LEU A 112 0.10 12.39 -16.18
CA LEU A 112 0.30 13.27 -15.04
C LEU A 112 1.56 14.13 -15.23
N ARG A 113 1.72 15.16 -14.40
CA ARG A 113 2.93 15.98 -14.40
C ARG A 113 4.08 15.19 -13.82
N LEU A 114 5.29 15.63 -14.14
CA LEU A 114 6.52 14.99 -13.67
C LEU A 114 6.72 15.15 -12.15
N SER A 115 6.14 16.21 -11.58
CA SER A 115 6.07 16.50 -10.15
C SER A 115 5.07 15.61 -9.39
N ASP A 116 4.07 15.06 -10.10
CA ASP A 116 3.00 14.29 -9.46
C ASP A 116 3.53 12.91 -9.05
N ILE A 117 3.18 12.49 -7.84
CA ILE A 117 3.63 11.22 -7.29
C ILE A 117 2.49 10.21 -7.41
N VAL A 118 2.72 9.13 -8.17
CA VAL A 118 1.77 8.03 -8.31
C VAL A 118 2.28 6.83 -7.52
N ILE A 119 1.48 6.38 -6.57
CA ILE A 119 1.81 5.26 -5.72
C ILE A 119 0.75 4.18 -5.90
N ARG A 120 1.19 2.93 -6.03
CA ARG A 120 0.28 1.78 -6.09
C ARG A 120 -0.05 1.34 -4.66
N GLY A 121 -1.32 1.44 -4.32
CA GLY A 121 -1.90 0.81 -3.13
C GLY A 121 -2.19 -0.67 -3.38
N ARG A 122 -2.72 -1.36 -2.36
CA ARG A 122 -3.18 -2.75 -2.49
C ARG A 122 -4.55 -2.78 -3.18
N GLY A 123 -4.98 -3.96 -3.67
CA GLY A 123 -6.33 -4.12 -4.23
C GLY A 123 -6.62 -3.44 -5.57
N GLY A 124 -5.59 -3.00 -6.31
CA GLY A 124 -5.78 -2.25 -7.58
C GLY A 124 -6.11 -0.76 -7.37
N HIS A 125 -5.91 -0.27 -6.15
CA HIS A 125 -5.96 1.15 -5.83
C HIS A 125 -4.65 1.84 -6.22
N LEU A 126 -4.75 3.06 -6.73
CA LEU A 126 -3.64 3.98 -6.89
C LEU A 126 -3.95 5.23 -6.07
N ILE A 127 -2.92 5.76 -5.43
CA ILE A 127 -2.96 7.06 -4.77
C ILE A 127 -2.09 8.00 -5.58
N ILE A 128 -2.65 9.11 -6.02
CA ILE A 128 -1.95 10.15 -6.77
C ILE A 128 -1.88 11.38 -5.88
N LEU A 129 -0.67 11.90 -5.69
CA LEU A 129 -0.41 13.17 -5.04
C LEU A 129 -0.12 14.19 -6.14
N MET A 130 -1.04 15.13 -6.35
CA MET A 130 -0.88 16.22 -7.31
C MET A 130 -0.42 17.45 -6.56
N THR A 131 0.88 17.72 -6.63
CA THR A 131 1.51 18.85 -5.95
C THR A 131 1.23 20.16 -6.70
N ASP A 132 1.09 21.26 -5.98
CA ASP A 132 0.81 22.61 -6.51
C ASP A 132 -0.40 22.62 -7.46
N THR A 133 -1.41 21.82 -7.12
CA THR A 133 -2.60 21.61 -7.95
C THR A 133 -3.85 21.82 -7.09
N GLU A 134 -4.70 22.76 -7.53
CA GLU A 134 -6.02 22.98 -6.95
C GLU A 134 -6.99 21.85 -7.30
N ILE A 135 -8.00 21.63 -6.47
CA ILE A 135 -8.93 20.51 -6.59
C ILE A 135 -9.68 20.50 -7.92
N GLU A 136 -10.01 21.68 -8.46
CA GLU A 136 -10.70 21.84 -9.75
C GLU A 136 -9.83 21.38 -10.92
N GLN A 137 -8.54 21.73 -10.88
CA GLN A 137 -7.56 21.29 -11.87
C GLN A 137 -7.34 19.77 -11.77
N GLY A 138 -7.24 19.25 -10.54
CA GLY A 138 -7.14 17.81 -10.29
C GLY A 138 -8.35 17.05 -10.82
N GLN A 139 -9.57 17.58 -10.60
CA GLN A 139 -10.81 17.00 -11.11
C GLN A 139 -10.79 16.92 -12.64
N PHE A 140 -10.43 17.99 -13.34
CA PHE A 140 -10.36 18.01 -14.80
C PHE A 140 -9.38 16.96 -15.35
N VAL A 141 -8.19 16.84 -14.75
CA VAL A 141 -7.20 15.82 -15.16
C VAL A 141 -7.75 14.41 -14.94
N MET A 142 -8.44 14.18 -13.82
CA MET A 142 -9.03 12.87 -13.51
C MET A 142 -10.20 12.51 -14.43
N GLU A 143 -11.07 13.46 -14.76
CA GLU A 143 -12.15 13.25 -15.73
C GLU A 143 -11.60 12.88 -17.11
N ARG A 144 -10.56 13.60 -17.56
CA ARG A 144 -9.87 13.27 -18.82
C ARG A 144 -9.22 11.89 -18.77
N MET A 145 -8.56 11.54 -17.67
CA MET A 145 -7.97 10.21 -17.50
C MET A 145 -9.03 9.10 -17.49
N ALA A 146 -10.16 9.32 -16.83
CA ALA A 146 -11.26 8.36 -16.74
C ALA A 146 -11.89 8.01 -18.10
N GLN A 147 -11.76 8.89 -19.10
CA GLN A 147 -12.20 8.63 -20.47
C GLN A 147 -11.25 7.72 -21.26
N HIS A 148 -9.95 7.73 -20.93
CA HIS A 148 -8.90 7.07 -21.73
C HIS A 148 -8.30 5.85 -21.06
N LEU A 149 -8.44 5.72 -19.74
CA LEU A 149 -7.87 4.65 -18.95
C LEU A 149 -8.98 3.80 -18.32
N PRO A 150 -8.74 2.49 -18.10
CA PRO A 150 -9.74 1.58 -17.56
C PRO A 150 -9.88 1.76 -16.04
N ILE A 151 -10.39 2.92 -15.63
CA ILE A 151 -10.64 3.36 -14.26
C ILE A 151 -12.09 3.02 -13.89
N ARG A 152 -12.31 2.63 -12.62
CA ARG A 152 -13.64 2.26 -12.11
C ARG A 152 -14.28 3.36 -11.28
N ALA A 153 -13.49 4.06 -10.50
CA ALA A 153 -13.95 5.09 -9.58
C ALA A 153 -12.78 6.00 -9.20
N VAL A 154 -13.06 7.28 -8.97
CA VAL A 154 -12.08 8.27 -8.53
C VAL A 154 -12.65 9.07 -7.35
N ALA A 155 -11.81 9.29 -6.34
CA ALA A 155 -12.10 10.18 -5.23
C ALA A 155 -10.98 11.22 -5.12
N LEU A 156 -11.34 12.50 -5.00
CA LEU A 156 -10.38 13.60 -4.79
C LEU A 156 -10.64 14.26 -3.44
N THR A 157 -9.57 14.70 -2.78
CA THR A 157 -9.62 15.56 -1.59
C THR A 157 -8.53 16.61 -1.70
N ASP A 158 -8.75 17.76 -1.08
CA ASP A 158 -7.74 18.81 -0.91
C ASP A 158 -7.10 18.72 0.48
N GLU A 159 -6.06 19.52 0.67
CA GLU A 159 -5.41 19.72 1.96
C GLU A 159 -6.34 20.36 3.01
N HIS A 160 -7.31 21.18 2.58
CA HIS A 160 -8.19 21.93 3.47
C HIS A 160 -9.25 21.04 4.15
N ALA A 161 -9.66 19.93 3.54
CA ALA A 161 -10.58 18.98 4.15
C ALA A 161 -9.94 18.11 5.25
N VAL A 162 -8.61 17.95 5.24
CA VAL A 162 -7.89 17.03 6.15
C VAL A 162 -7.99 17.44 7.63
N PRO A 163 -7.79 18.71 8.02
CA PRO A 163 -7.93 19.15 9.42
C PRO A 163 -9.30 18.83 10.03
N ALA A 164 -10.37 18.89 9.24
CA ALA A 164 -11.73 18.59 9.70
C ALA A 164 -11.88 17.10 10.09
N GLY A 165 -11.23 16.19 9.35
CA GLY A 165 -11.19 14.77 9.69
C GLY A 165 -10.30 14.46 10.90
N MET A 166 -9.16 15.15 11.01
CA MET A 166 -8.19 14.97 12.10
C MET A 166 -8.79 15.22 13.49
N ALA A 167 -9.66 16.22 13.61
CA ALA A 167 -10.32 16.57 14.87
C ALA A 167 -11.06 15.37 15.49
N LEU A 168 -11.55 14.45 14.67
CA LEU A 168 -12.26 13.26 15.12
C LEU A 168 -11.36 12.04 15.33
N VAL A 169 -10.27 11.91 14.57
CA VAL A 169 -9.31 10.80 14.73
C VAL A 169 -8.63 10.85 16.11
N GLY A 170 -8.39 12.05 16.66
CA GLY A 170 -7.82 12.25 17.99
C GLY A 170 -8.71 11.85 19.17
N ILE A 171 -10.02 11.65 18.95
CA ILE A 171 -10.98 11.27 20.01
C ILE A 171 -11.08 9.74 20.14
N GLY A 172 -10.75 8.99 19.08
CA GLY A 172 -10.85 7.52 19.01
C GLY A 172 -9.56 6.74 19.31
N SER A 173 -8.42 7.39 19.53
CA SER A 173 -7.09 6.74 19.64
C SER A 173 -6.80 6.07 20.99
N ARG A 174 -7.84 5.56 21.68
CA ARG A 174 -7.68 4.55 22.75
C ARG A 174 -7.50 3.12 22.23
N TYR A 175 -7.42 2.91 20.92
CA TYR A 175 -7.16 1.58 20.35
C TYR A 175 -5.65 1.33 20.19
N ARG A 176 -5.07 0.93 21.32
CA ARG A 176 -3.77 0.25 21.44
C ARG A 176 -3.61 -0.84 20.36
N ASN A 177 -2.50 -0.78 19.63
CA ASN A 177 -1.73 -1.90 19.05
C ASN A 177 -1.71 -2.13 17.53
N GLN A 178 -2.21 -1.24 16.67
CA GLN A 178 -1.95 -1.34 15.20
C GLN A 178 -1.30 -0.10 14.54
N GLU A 179 -1.29 1.07 15.18
CA GLU A 179 -0.87 2.35 14.57
C GLU A 179 0.47 2.86 15.14
N ALA A 180 1.56 2.10 15.04
CA ALA A 180 2.87 2.58 15.49
C ALA A 180 3.62 3.47 14.46
N THR A 181 3.02 3.79 13.30
CA THR A 181 3.75 4.41 12.16
C THR A 181 2.96 5.37 11.27
N ALA A 182 1.65 5.59 11.48
CA ALA A 182 0.86 6.49 10.61
C ALA A 182 0.26 7.63 11.44
N ASP A 183 0.54 8.86 11.02
CA ASP A 183 0.03 10.07 11.66
C ASP A 183 -1.50 10.25 11.47
N ALA A 184 -2.16 10.84 12.46
CA ALA A 184 -3.60 11.17 12.45
C ALA A 184 -4.10 11.85 11.14
N PRO A 185 -3.39 12.82 10.54
CA PRO A 185 -3.74 13.39 9.23
C PRO A 185 -3.81 12.35 8.10
N THR A 186 -2.80 11.49 8.02
CA THR A 186 -2.71 10.44 7.00
C THR A 186 -3.88 9.46 7.14
N ILE A 187 -4.21 9.07 8.37
CA ILE A 187 -5.35 8.19 8.66
C ILE A 187 -6.68 8.86 8.27
N ALA A 188 -6.87 10.12 8.66
CA ALA A 188 -8.08 10.88 8.33
C ALA A 188 -8.30 10.94 6.81
N LEU A 189 -7.25 11.28 6.07
CA LEU A 189 -7.28 11.38 4.61
C LEU A 189 -7.60 10.05 3.95
N LEU A 190 -6.92 8.96 4.35
CA LEU A 190 -7.14 7.64 3.74
C LEU A 190 -8.58 7.16 3.95
N ARG A 191 -9.15 7.39 5.14
CA ARG A 191 -10.57 7.08 5.44
C ARG A 191 -11.53 7.91 4.58
N GLY A 192 -11.25 9.20 4.43
CA GLY A 192 -12.03 10.07 3.54
C GLY A 192 -12.02 9.61 2.10
N LEU A 193 -10.84 9.31 1.55
CA LEU A 193 -10.68 8.78 0.19
C LEU A 193 -11.37 7.43 0.01
N GLN A 194 -11.33 6.55 1.01
CA GLN A 194 -12.04 5.27 0.96
C GLN A 194 -13.55 5.46 0.83
N LEU A 195 -14.13 6.35 1.65
CA LEU A 195 -15.55 6.69 1.57
C LEU A 195 -15.88 7.30 0.21
N GLY A 196 -15.03 8.21 -0.29
CA GLY A 196 -15.16 8.81 -1.62
C GLY A 196 -15.17 7.76 -2.73
N LEU A 197 -14.23 6.81 -2.69
CA LEU A 197 -14.11 5.73 -3.66
C LEU A 197 -15.32 4.79 -3.62
N PHE A 198 -15.83 4.47 -2.43
CA PHE A 198 -17.04 3.68 -2.27
C PHE A 198 -18.25 4.39 -2.90
N ARG A 199 -18.42 5.68 -2.62
CA ARG A 199 -19.48 6.52 -3.22
C ARG A 199 -19.35 6.63 -4.72
N ALA A 200 -18.14 6.85 -5.23
CA ALA A 200 -17.86 6.89 -6.66
C ALA A 200 -18.20 5.55 -7.31
N ARG A 201 -17.76 4.43 -6.74
CA ARG A 201 -18.09 3.09 -7.23
C ARG A 201 -19.60 2.83 -7.27
N ALA A 202 -20.35 3.29 -6.27
CA ALA A 202 -21.80 3.15 -6.23
C ALA A 202 -22.52 3.97 -7.32
N ARG A 203 -21.93 5.09 -7.76
CA ARG A 203 -22.45 5.93 -8.85
C ARG A 203 -22.08 5.46 -10.25
N ARG A 204 -21.34 4.35 -10.38
CA ARG A 204 -20.82 3.91 -11.66
C ARG A 204 -21.93 3.37 -12.56
N VAL A 205 -22.03 3.95 -13.75
CA VAL A 205 -22.90 3.45 -14.83
C VAL A 205 -22.05 2.62 -15.82
N PRO A 206 -22.49 1.41 -16.22
CA PRO A 206 -21.80 0.64 -17.26
C PRO A 206 -21.70 1.43 -18.57
N GLY A 207 -20.52 1.44 -19.20
CA GLY A 207 -20.29 2.16 -20.47
C GLY A 207 -20.03 3.66 -20.34
N ALA A 208 -20.22 4.25 -19.16
CA ALA A 208 -19.86 5.64 -18.89
C ALA A 208 -18.42 5.77 -18.34
N ALA A 209 -17.84 6.98 -18.46
CA ALA A 209 -16.58 7.32 -17.82
C ALA A 209 -16.66 7.12 -16.29
N ALA A 210 -15.51 6.88 -15.65
CA ALA A 210 -15.48 6.66 -14.21
C ALA A 210 -15.99 7.90 -13.46
N PRO A 211 -16.91 7.75 -12.50
CA PRO A 211 -17.41 8.86 -11.71
C PRO A 211 -16.29 9.40 -10.82
N VAL A 212 -16.23 10.73 -10.75
CA VAL A 212 -15.29 11.49 -9.96
C VAL A 212 -16.04 12.10 -8.78
N VAL A 213 -15.59 11.82 -7.55
CA VAL A 213 -16.24 12.30 -6.32
C VAL A 213 -15.27 13.12 -5.50
N GLN A 214 -15.65 14.36 -5.20
CA GLN A 214 -14.92 15.22 -4.28
C GLN A 214 -15.29 14.87 -2.83
N VAL A 215 -14.28 14.73 -1.99
CA VAL A 215 -14.38 14.50 -0.55
C VAL A 215 -14.05 15.81 0.15
N GLY A 216 -15.07 16.63 0.41
CA GLY A 216 -14.90 17.85 1.20
C GLY A 216 -14.90 17.60 2.71
N ALA A 217 -14.75 18.68 3.49
CA ALA A 217 -14.66 18.63 4.95
C ALA A 217 -15.80 17.84 5.63
N ALA A 218 -17.06 18.05 5.24
CA ALA A 218 -18.19 17.33 5.82
C ALA A 218 -18.15 15.80 5.56
N ALA A 219 -17.73 15.40 4.36
CA ALA A 219 -17.56 13.98 4.02
C ALA A 219 -16.36 13.38 4.77
N MET A 220 -15.30 14.16 4.98
CA MET A 220 -14.13 13.79 5.77
C MET A 220 -14.51 13.56 7.24
N VAL A 221 -15.29 14.47 7.83
CA VAL A 221 -15.83 14.36 9.19
C VAL A 221 -16.70 13.11 9.30
N GLN A 222 -17.62 12.90 8.35
CA GLN A 222 -18.48 11.72 8.33
C GLN A 222 -17.67 10.42 8.26
N ALA A 223 -16.68 10.34 7.37
CA ALA A 223 -15.83 9.15 7.21
C ALA A 223 -15.09 8.80 8.51
N ASN A 224 -14.64 9.82 9.24
CA ASN A 224 -13.90 9.65 10.48
C ASN A 224 -14.82 9.43 11.70
N ALA A 225 -16.04 9.96 11.68
CA ALA A 225 -17.07 9.74 12.71
C ALA A 225 -17.70 8.34 12.60
N SER A 226 -17.94 7.84 11.38
CA SER A 226 -18.54 6.52 11.15
C SER A 226 -17.56 5.36 11.31
N ALA A 227 -16.30 5.63 11.66
CA ALA A 227 -15.26 4.62 11.86
C ALA A 227 -15.46 3.87 13.19
N THR A 228 -16.57 3.13 13.30
CA THR A 228 -16.72 2.01 14.23
C THR A 228 -16.25 0.73 13.51
N GLU A 229 -15.19 0.13 14.06
CA GLU A 229 -14.77 -1.29 13.93
C GLU A 229 -14.31 -1.88 12.59
N ARG A 230 -14.41 -1.21 11.43
CA ARG A 230 -13.68 -1.63 10.23
C ARG A 230 -12.47 -0.73 10.01
N PRO A 231 -11.30 -1.05 10.62
CA PRO A 231 -10.09 -0.26 10.39
C PRO A 231 -9.75 -0.37 8.90
N LEU A 232 -9.26 0.71 8.27
CA LEU A 232 -8.23 0.83 7.19
C LEU A 232 -8.04 -0.27 6.13
N LEU A 233 -8.83 -1.34 6.13
CA LEU A 233 -8.50 -2.66 5.64
C LEU A 233 -8.60 -2.61 4.13
N ASP A 234 -9.65 -2.07 3.51
CA ASP A 234 -9.79 -2.20 2.05
C ASP A 234 -8.76 -1.42 1.20
N LEU A 235 -8.16 -0.34 1.68
CA LEU A 235 -7.13 0.38 0.90
C LEU A 235 -5.72 -0.19 1.08
N THR A 236 -5.45 -0.90 2.18
CA THR A 236 -4.12 -1.43 2.50
C THR A 236 -4.06 -2.92 2.90
N ARG A 237 -5.15 -3.68 2.95
CA ARG A 237 -5.20 -5.12 3.27
C ARG A 237 -6.40 -5.83 2.62
N ARG A 238 -6.26 -7.12 2.30
CA ARG A 238 -7.35 -7.92 1.72
C ARG A 238 -8.51 -8.06 2.70
N VAL A 239 -9.74 -7.86 2.24
CA VAL A 239 -10.88 -8.69 2.69
C VAL A 239 -10.85 -9.95 1.83
N ALA A 240 -10.84 -11.10 2.50
CA ALA A 240 -10.73 -12.44 1.91
C ALA A 240 -11.90 -12.77 0.98
#